data_AF-A0A838KDY9-F1
#
_entry.id   AF-A0A838KDY9-F1
#
_cell.length_a   1.000
_cell.length_b   1.000
_cell.length_c   1.000
_cell.angle_alpha   90.00
_cell.angle_beta   90.00
_cell.angle_gamma   90.00
#
_symmetry.space_group_name_H-M   'P 1'
#
loop_
_entity.id
_entity.type
_entity.pdbx_description
1 polymer ?
#
loop_
_entity_poly.entity_id
_entity_poly.type
_entity_poly.pdbx_seq_one_letter_code
_entity_poly.pdbx_strand_id
1 'polypeptide(L)'
;MTSNTPTPGGLEARPPDKRPERTPAEIEADIERTRARLAGTVDAIADRVKPANVARRGVESAKAQVVDEQGNLRTERVAIIGVGLAAAFGLLVWRRSR
;
A
#
# COMPACT_ATOMS: atom_id res chain seq x y z
N MET A 1 50.04 7.45 33.13
CA MET A 1 49.12 7.81 32.03
C MET A 1 49.47 6.96 30.82
N THR A 2 48.85 5.78 30.70
CA THR A 2 49.05 4.86 29.58
C THR A 2 48.15 5.29 28.44
N SER A 3 48.72 5.91 27.41
CA SER A 3 47.97 6.31 26.20
C SER A 3 47.54 5.06 25.44
N ASN A 4 46.28 4.70 25.59
CA ASN A 4 45.61 3.69 24.79
C ASN A 4 45.42 4.27 23.38
N THR A 5 46.30 3.89 22.46
CA THR A 5 46.18 4.31 21.06
C THR A 5 45.22 3.32 20.41
N PRO A 6 44.10 3.77 19.81
CA PRO A 6 43.30 2.87 18.99
C PRO A 6 44.16 2.50 17.79
N THR A 7 44.59 1.24 17.72
CA THR A 7 45.11 0.66 16.48
C THR A 7 44.07 0.95 15.40
N PRO A 8 44.40 1.71 14.33
CA PRO A 8 43.54 1.79 13.18
C PRO A 8 43.52 0.38 12.61
N GLY A 9 42.45 -0.35 12.94
CA GLY A 9 42.19 -1.69 12.43
C GLY A 9 42.44 -1.62 10.94
N GLY A 10 43.45 -2.38 10.52
CA GLY A 10 43.94 -2.34 9.16
C GLY A 10 42.80 -2.56 8.20
N LEU A 11 43.10 -2.34 6.93
CA LEU A 11 42.35 -2.92 5.83
C LEU A 11 42.38 -4.45 6.02
N GLU A 12 41.56 -5.00 6.92
CA GLU A 12 41.12 -6.38 6.84
C GLU A 12 40.33 -6.41 5.56
N ALA A 13 41.07 -6.66 4.47
CA ALA A 13 40.52 -6.99 3.19
C ALA A 13 39.45 -8.03 3.49
N ARG A 14 38.18 -7.64 3.34
CA ARG A 14 37.07 -8.57 3.42
C ARG A 14 37.51 -9.76 2.58
N PRO A 15 37.58 -10.98 3.15
CA PRO A 15 37.99 -12.14 2.39
C PRO A 15 37.19 -12.13 1.10
N PRO A 16 37.82 -12.37 -0.07
CA PRO A 16 37.12 -12.35 -1.34
C PRO A 16 35.86 -13.19 -1.17
N ASP A 17 34.70 -12.57 -1.39
CA ASP A 17 33.40 -13.21 -1.26
C ASP A 17 33.39 -14.37 -2.26
N LYS A 18 33.80 -15.57 -1.80
CA LYS A 18 33.94 -16.79 -2.60
C LYS A 18 32.56 -17.38 -2.91
N ARG A 19 31.60 -16.53 -3.30
CA ARG A 19 30.40 -17.01 -3.96
C ARG A 19 30.84 -17.47 -5.35
N PRO A 20 30.67 -18.75 -5.69
CA PRO A 20 30.97 -19.22 -7.04
C PRO A 20 30.26 -18.30 -8.04
N GLU A 21 30.91 -17.98 -9.16
CA GLU A 21 30.30 -17.19 -10.22
C GLU A 21 28.98 -17.86 -10.62
N ARG A 22 27.86 -17.23 -10.23
CA ARG A 22 26.54 -17.80 -10.47
C ARG A 22 26.35 -17.93 -11.97
N THR A 23 26.09 -19.14 -12.41
CA THR A 23 25.80 -19.42 -13.81
C THR A 23 24.49 -18.74 -14.21
N PRO A 24 24.31 -18.38 -15.50
CA PRO A 24 23.06 -17.79 -15.97
C PRO A 24 21.80 -18.61 -15.60
N ALA A 25 21.90 -19.95 -15.63
CA ALA A 25 20.82 -20.85 -15.26
C ALA A 25 20.44 -20.76 -13.76
N GLU A 26 21.42 -20.57 -12.88
CA GLU A 26 21.16 -20.39 -11.45
C GLU A 26 20.50 -19.04 -11.16
N ILE A 27 20.88 -17.99 -11.91
CA ILE A 27 20.24 -16.67 -11.80
C ILE A 27 18.78 -16.74 -12.25
N GLU A 28 18.50 -17.41 -13.36
CA GLU A 28 17.13 -17.60 -13.86
C GLU A 28 16.27 -18.37 -12.84
N ALA A 29 16.81 -19.44 -12.27
CA ALA A 29 16.12 -20.22 -11.24
C ALA A 29 15.87 -19.41 -9.96
N ASP A 30 16.76 -18.48 -9.58
CA ASP A 30 16.56 -17.60 -8.43
C ASP A 30 15.53 -16.50 -8.70
N ILE A 31 15.53 -15.94 -9.91
CA ILE A 31 14.53 -14.97 -10.37
C ILE A 31 13.14 -15.62 -10.35
N GLU A 32 12.99 -16.84 -10.85
CA GLU A 32 11.69 -17.52 -10.88
C GLU A 32 11.16 -17.78 -9.47
N ARG A 33 12.02 -18.26 -8.56
CA ARG A 33 11.65 -18.41 -7.13
C ARG A 33 11.24 -17.08 -6.50
N THR A 34 11.93 -16.01 -6.84
CA THR A 34 11.64 -14.67 -6.32
C THR A 34 10.32 -14.13 -6.88
N ARG A 35 10.06 -14.31 -8.18
CA ARG A 35 8.79 -13.96 -8.82
C ARG A 35 7.62 -14.71 -8.19
N ALA A 36 7.74 -16.02 -7.97
CA ALA A 36 6.70 -16.81 -7.32
C ALA A 36 6.36 -16.29 -5.92
N ARG A 37 7.38 -15.94 -5.10
CA ARG A 37 7.20 -15.34 -3.77
C ARG A 37 6.49 -13.98 -3.84
N LEU A 38 6.90 -13.14 -4.80
CA LEU A 38 6.32 -11.81 -4.98
C LEU A 38 4.87 -11.90 -5.44
N ALA A 39 4.55 -12.77 -6.40
CA ALA A 39 3.18 -12.99 -6.87
C ALA A 39 2.25 -13.37 -5.71
N GLY A 40 2.64 -14.34 -4.87
CA GLY A 40 1.85 -14.70 -3.68
C GLY A 40 1.67 -13.56 -2.68
N THR A 41 2.70 -12.71 -2.52
CA THR A 41 2.60 -11.53 -1.64
C THR A 41 1.69 -10.45 -2.22
N VAL A 42 1.77 -10.21 -3.53
CA VAL A 42 0.92 -9.24 -4.24
C VAL A 42 -0.54 -9.67 -4.20
N ASP A 43 -0.84 -10.95 -4.42
CA ASP A 43 -2.21 -11.47 -4.33
C ASP A 43 -2.79 -11.32 -2.91
N ALA A 44 -2.00 -11.60 -1.87
CA ALA A 44 -2.43 -11.40 -0.49
C ALA A 44 -2.69 -9.91 -0.16
N ILE A 45 -1.87 -8.99 -0.71
CA ILE A 45 -2.11 -7.54 -0.58
C ILE A 45 -3.37 -7.16 -1.33
N ALA A 46 -3.54 -7.61 -2.58
CA ALA A 46 -4.69 -7.35 -3.43
C ALA A 46 -5.99 -7.77 -2.74
N ASP A 47 -6.01 -8.93 -2.09
CA ASP A 47 -7.14 -9.42 -1.31
C ASP A 47 -7.48 -8.53 -0.11
N ARG A 48 -6.48 -8.01 0.58
CA ARG A 48 -6.66 -7.12 1.74
C ARG A 48 -7.14 -5.71 1.33
N VAL A 49 -6.69 -5.22 0.18
CA VAL A 49 -7.09 -3.92 -0.37
C VAL A 49 -8.27 -4.00 -1.34
N LYS A 50 -8.89 -5.19 -1.49
CA LYS A 50 -10.07 -5.39 -2.34
C LYS A 50 -11.03 -4.21 -2.14
N PRO A 51 -11.29 -3.43 -3.21
CA PRO A 51 -12.09 -2.21 -3.11
C PRO A 51 -13.46 -2.45 -2.46
N ALA A 52 -14.02 -3.65 -2.62
CA ALA A 52 -15.27 -4.06 -1.97
C ALA A 52 -15.20 -4.00 -0.43
N ASN A 53 -14.07 -4.40 0.18
CA ASN A 53 -13.89 -4.38 1.64
C ASN A 53 -13.68 -2.95 2.16
N VAL A 54 -12.97 -2.11 1.39
CA VAL A 54 -12.79 -0.68 1.71
C VAL A 54 -14.11 0.07 1.52
N ALA A 55 -14.84 -0.21 0.44
CA ALA A 55 -16.13 0.38 0.13
C ALA A 55 -17.19 0.01 1.16
N ARG A 56 -17.26 -1.25 1.63
CA ARG A 56 -18.17 -1.64 2.72
C ARG A 56 -17.94 -0.81 3.98
N ARG A 57 -16.69 -0.67 4.42
CA ARG A 57 -16.33 0.17 5.58
C ARG A 57 -16.68 1.64 5.35
N GLY A 58 -16.43 2.14 4.15
CA GLY A 58 -16.78 3.51 3.75
C GLY A 58 -18.29 3.75 3.74
N VAL A 59 -19.08 2.80 3.25
CA VAL A 59 -20.55 2.87 3.20
C VAL A 59 -21.15 2.81 4.61
N GLU A 60 -20.65 1.94 5.48
CA GLU A 60 -21.11 1.87 6.88
C GLU A 60 -20.82 3.19 7.61
N SER A 61 -19.63 3.76 7.41
CA SER A 61 -19.27 5.07 7.98
C SER A 61 -20.11 6.21 7.40
N ALA A 62 -20.42 6.18 6.09
CA ALA A 62 -21.27 7.17 5.44
C ALA A 62 -22.74 7.05 5.91
N LYS A 63 -23.25 5.83 6.11
CA LYS A 63 -24.59 5.60 6.66
C LYS A 63 -24.72 6.17 8.07
N ALA A 64 -23.72 5.97 8.93
CA ALA A 64 -23.69 6.53 10.29
C ALA A 64 -23.66 8.07 10.33
N GLN A 65 -23.16 8.72 9.27
CA GLN A 65 -23.18 10.18 9.16
C GLN A 65 -24.56 10.74 8.76
N VAL A 66 -25.40 9.90 8.16
CA VAL A 66 -26.67 10.29 7.52
C VAL A 66 -27.88 9.87 8.36
N VAL A 67 -27.79 8.75 9.05
CA VAL A 67 -28.85 8.17 9.90
C VAL A 67 -28.43 8.29 11.36
N ASP A 68 -29.32 8.82 12.21
CA ASP A 68 -29.08 8.87 13.65
C ASP A 68 -29.42 7.55 14.37
N GLU A 69 -29.17 7.51 15.68
CA GLU A 69 -29.39 6.34 16.54
C GLU A 69 -30.88 5.95 16.65
N GLN A 70 -31.80 6.86 16.32
CA GLN A 70 -33.24 6.62 16.31
C GLN A 70 -33.79 6.25 14.92
N GLY A 71 -32.92 6.14 13.91
CA GLY A 71 -33.31 5.81 12.53
C GLY A 71 -33.88 6.99 11.75
N ASN A 72 -33.81 8.21 12.29
CA ASN A 72 -34.22 9.41 11.57
C ASN A 72 -33.07 9.90 10.68
N LEU A 73 -33.42 10.24 9.45
CA LEU A 73 -32.52 10.94 8.54
C LEU A 73 -32.29 12.34 9.12
N ARG A 74 -31.02 12.75 9.30
CA ARG A 74 -30.73 14.17 9.51
C ARG A 74 -31.01 14.90 8.20
N THR A 75 -32.26 15.27 7.98
CA THR A 75 -32.77 15.84 6.73
C THR A 75 -31.94 17.05 6.29
N GLU A 76 -31.49 17.86 7.24
CA GLU A 76 -30.58 18.99 7.02
C GLU A 76 -29.22 18.56 6.44
N ARG A 77 -28.65 17.45 6.91
CA ARG A 77 -27.37 16.92 6.39
C ARG A 77 -27.54 16.19 5.07
N VAL A 78 -28.65 15.47 4.90
CA VAL A 78 -28.98 14.77 3.64
C VAL A 78 -29.08 15.77 2.49
N ALA A 79 -29.75 16.90 2.70
CA ALA A 79 -29.90 17.94 1.68
C ALA A 79 -28.53 18.52 1.26
N ILE A 80 -27.67 18.86 2.22
CA ILE A 80 -26.34 19.44 1.96
C ILE A 80 -25.41 18.43 1.26
N ILE A 81 -25.35 17.18 1.74
CA ILE A 81 -24.52 16.13 1.15
C ILE A 81 -24.99 15.80 -0.27
N GLY A 82 -26.32 15.74 -0.48
CA GLY A 82 -26.91 15.46 -1.80
C GLY A 82 -26.51 16.50 -2.86
N VAL A 83 -26.57 17.80 -2.52
CA VAL A 83 -26.15 18.88 -3.43
C VAL A 83 -24.65 18.80 -3.74
N GLY A 84 -23.81 18.58 -2.73
CA GLY A 84 -22.36 18.46 -2.91
C GLY A 84 -21.96 17.30 -3.82
N LEU A 85 -22.57 16.12 -3.64
CA LEU A 85 -22.32 14.95 -4.48
C LEU A 85 -22.77 15.17 -5.93
N ALA A 86 -23.94 15.77 -6.14
CA ALA A 86 -24.41 16.08 -7.49
C ALA A 86 -23.47 17.04 -8.24
N ALA A 87 -22.99 18.09 -7.56
CA ALA A 87 -22.04 19.04 -8.12
C ALA A 87 -20.68 18.39 -8.44
N ALA A 88 -20.14 17.59 -7.51
CA ALA A 88 -18.89 16.87 -7.72
C ALA A 88 -19.00 15.86 -8.87
N PHE A 89 -20.14 15.17 -8.99
CA PHE A 89 -20.38 14.22 -10.07
C PHE A 89 -20.50 14.92 -11.42
N GLY A 90 -21.23 16.03 -11.50
CA GLY A 90 -21.29 16.88 -12.69
C GLY A 90 -19.90 17.37 -13.11
N LEU A 91 -19.08 17.83 -12.15
CA LEU A 91 -17.71 18.28 -12.39
C LEU A 91 -16.80 17.13 -12.87
N LEU A 92 -16.93 15.94 -12.28
CA LEU A 92 -16.15 14.76 -12.68
C LEU A 92 -16.48 14.32 -14.11
N VAL A 93 -17.77 14.26 -14.45
CA VAL A 93 -18.24 13.94 -15.80
C VAL A 93 -17.72 14.97 -16.80
N TRP A 94 -17.85 16.26 -16.47
CA TRP A 94 -17.32 17.34 -17.30
C TRP A 94 -15.79 17.28 -17.46
N ARG A 95 -15.05 16.92 -16.40
CA ARG A 95 -13.59 16.75 -16.44
C ARG A 95 -13.16 15.52 -17.24
N ARG A 96 -13.99 14.48 -17.31
CA ARG A 96 -13.71 13.28 -18.11
C ARG A 96 -14.10 13.44 -19.57
N SER A 97 -15.02 14.37 -19.88
CA SER A 97 -15.46 14.68 -21.24
C SER A 97 -14.68 15.82 -21.90
N ARG A 98 -13.63 16.33 -21.28
CA ARG A 98 -12.82 17.47 -21.74
C ARG A 98 -11.36 17.04 -21.86
#